data_AF-A0A8S3H2X7-F1
#
_entry.id   AF-A0A8S3H2X7-F1
#
_cell.length_a   1.000
_cell.length_b   1.000
_cell.length_c   1.000
_cell.angle_alpha   90.00
_cell.angle_beta   90.00
_cell.angle_gamma   90.00
#
_symmetry.space_group_name_H-M   'P 1'
#
loop_
_entity.id
_entity.type
_entity.pdbx_description
1 polymer ?
#
loop_
_entity_poly.entity_id
_entity_poly.type
_entity_poly.pdbx_seq_one_letter_code
_entity_poly.pdbx_strand_id
1 'polypeptide(L)'
;MAAINVYHTSVTTDNLSRNDILQWINTALDANYIKIEDLCTGAAYCQFMEMMFPGAIGTRSKRVKWNTKLEHEFINNFKVLQEYFKALSVEKIVPVEKLVKGKFQDNFEFVQWFKKFFDANYTDAHDYDPVAARDGQPLGSGGKALGPGAGGSSSGARVVPAARPAPPK
;
A
#
# COMPACT_ATOMS: atom_id res chain seq x y z
N MET A 1 7.31 -14.65 14.70
CA MET A 1 5.95 -14.31 15.18
C MET A 1 4.97 -14.95 14.22
N ALA A 2 3.93 -15.62 14.71
CA ALA A 2 2.91 -16.23 13.87
C ALA A 2 1.65 -15.37 13.92
N ALA A 3 0.99 -15.17 12.78
CA ALA A 3 -0.28 -14.46 12.71
C ALA A 3 -1.44 -15.36 13.14
N ILE A 4 -2.49 -14.76 13.68
CA ILE A 4 -3.76 -15.41 13.99
C ILE A 4 -4.49 -15.66 12.67
N ASN A 5 -4.73 -16.94 12.36
CA ASN A 5 -5.45 -17.38 11.18
C ASN A 5 -6.97 -17.20 11.36
N VAL A 6 -7.63 -16.71 10.32
CA VAL A 6 -9.08 -16.51 10.29
C VAL A 6 -9.71 -17.39 9.21
N TYR A 7 -10.74 -18.14 9.59
CA TYR A 7 -11.47 -19.06 8.71
C TYR A 7 -12.90 -18.55 8.47
N HIS A 8 -13.49 -18.93 7.33
CA HIS A 8 -14.88 -18.61 7.05
C HIS A 8 -15.78 -19.57 7.83
N THR A 9 -16.16 -19.19 9.05
CA THR A 9 -17.21 -19.89 9.80
C THR A 9 -18.53 -19.15 9.58
N SER A 10 -19.63 -19.86 9.34
CA SER A 10 -20.98 -19.29 9.13
C SER A 10 -21.49 -18.44 10.32
N VAL A 11 -20.71 -18.39 11.40
CA VAL A 11 -20.94 -17.63 12.61
C VAL A 11 -19.69 -16.76 12.82
N THR A 12 -19.74 -15.49 12.42
CA THR A 12 -19.10 -14.30 13.07
C THR A 12 -18.90 -13.11 12.12
N THR A 13 -19.32 -11.97 12.67
CA THR A 13 -19.10 -10.55 12.32
C THR A 13 -19.59 -10.09 10.94
N ASP A 14 -20.52 -9.13 10.97
CA ASP A 14 -21.14 -8.45 9.85
C ASP A 14 -20.11 -8.11 8.75
N ASN A 15 -20.37 -8.62 7.55
CA ASN A 15 -19.56 -8.25 6.40
C ASN A 15 -19.78 -6.77 6.10
N LEU A 16 -18.69 -6.01 6.07
CA LEU A 16 -18.74 -4.58 5.77
C LEU A 16 -19.27 -4.33 4.35
N SER A 17 -20.01 -3.23 4.20
CA SER A 17 -20.44 -2.79 2.87
C SER A 17 -19.23 -2.33 2.05
N ARG A 18 -19.40 -2.25 0.72
CA ARG A 18 -18.36 -1.74 -0.17
C ARG A 18 -17.82 -0.36 0.26
N ASN A 19 -18.68 0.52 0.76
CA ASN A 19 -18.32 1.88 1.11
C ASN A 19 -17.53 1.88 2.41
N ASP A 20 -17.95 1.08 3.38
CA ASP A 20 -17.26 0.98 4.67
C ASP A 20 -15.86 0.37 4.50
N ILE A 21 -15.70 -0.63 3.62
CA ILE A 21 -14.38 -1.18 3.28
C ILE A 21 -13.48 -0.11 2.65
N LEU A 22 -13.98 0.63 1.66
CA LEU A 22 -13.19 1.69 1.02
C LEU A 22 -12.82 2.78 2.02
N GLN A 23 -13.76 3.20 2.85
CA GLN A 23 -13.52 4.20 3.89
C GLN A 23 -12.48 3.71 4.91
N TRP A 24 -12.57 2.45 5.34
CA TRP A 24 -11.59 1.85 6.23
C TRP A 24 -10.18 1.87 5.62
N ILE A 25 -10.03 1.42 4.36
CA ILE A 25 -8.72 1.38 3.70
C ILE A 25 -8.15 2.79 3.52
N ASN A 26 -8.98 3.73 3.06
CA ASN A 26 -8.56 5.10 2.84
C ASN A 26 -8.13 5.79 4.14
N THR A 27 -8.85 5.54 5.23
CA THR A 27 -8.53 6.11 6.55
C THR A 27 -7.28 5.48 7.15
N ALA A 28 -7.15 4.15 7.05
CA ALA A 28 -6.02 3.44 7.65
C ALA A 28 -4.69 3.70 6.93
N LEU A 29 -4.72 3.82 5.59
CA LEU A 29 -3.51 3.94 4.78
C LEU A 29 -3.27 5.35 4.23
N ASP A 30 -4.07 6.35 4.58
CA ASP A 30 -4.08 7.66 3.91
C ASP A 30 -4.05 7.48 2.37
N ALA A 31 -5.05 6.76 1.87
CA ALA A 31 -5.16 6.34 0.48
C ALA A 31 -6.43 6.92 -0.16
N ASN A 32 -6.52 6.84 -1.48
CA ASN A 32 -7.67 7.33 -2.23
C ASN A 32 -8.19 6.28 -3.22
N TYR A 33 -8.76 5.21 -2.67
CA TYR A 33 -9.48 4.19 -3.41
C TYR A 33 -10.95 4.57 -3.59
N ILE A 34 -11.43 4.48 -4.83
CA ILE A 34 -12.83 4.73 -5.20
C ILE A 34 -13.54 3.42 -5.52
N LYS A 35 -12.81 2.42 -6.01
CA LYS A 35 -13.33 1.11 -6.41
C LYS A 35 -12.61 0.00 -5.65
N ILE A 36 -13.33 -1.07 -5.33
CA ILE A 36 -12.74 -2.25 -4.69
C ILE A 36 -11.81 -2.97 -5.67
N GLU A 37 -12.13 -2.90 -6.95
CA GLU A 37 -11.35 -3.43 -8.06
C GLU A 37 -9.92 -2.88 -8.09
N ASP A 38 -9.70 -1.65 -7.62
CA ASP A 38 -8.38 -1.01 -7.57
C ASP A 38 -7.43 -1.66 -6.55
N LEU A 39 -7.95 -2.50 -5.64
CA LEU A 39 -7.15 -3.32 -4.73
C LEU A 39 -6.43 -4.46 -5.46
N CYS A 40 -6.74 -4.70 -6.73
CA CYS A 40 -6.04 -5.65 -7.60
C CYS A 40 -4.54 -5.35 -7.77
N THR A 41 -4.12 -4.14 -7.43
CA THR A 41 -2.70 -3.75 -7.44
C THR A 41 -1.87 -4.48 -6.38
N GLY A 42 -2.50 -4.99 -5.32
CA GLY A 42 -1.82 -5.68 -4.21
C GLY A 42 -1.06 -4.77 -3.24
N ALA A 43 -0.90 -3.48 -3.57
CA ALA A 43 -0.08 -2.54 -2.81
C ALA A 43 -0.66 -2.25 -1.41
N ALA A 44 -1.97 -2.02 -1.31
CA ALA A 44 -2.65 -1.80 -0.03
C ALA A 44 -2.44 -2.98 0.95
N TYR A 45 -2.58 -4.22 0.46
CA TYR A 45 -2.38 -5.40 1.30
C TYR A 45 -0.95 -5.51 1.83
N CYS A 46 0.05 -5.22 1.00
CA CYS A 46 1.44 -5.21 1.45
C CYS A 46 1.67 -4.17 2.56
N GLN A 47 1.07 -2.99 2.43
CA GLN A 47 1.17 -1.95 3.45
C GLN A 47 0.51 -2.35 4.77
N PHE A 48 -0.67 -2.97 4.71
CA PHE A 48 -1.32 -3.49 5.90
C PHE A 48 -0.49 -4.56 6.61
N MET A 49 0.19 -5.44 5.87
CA MET A 49 1.09 -6.43 6.48
C MET A 49 2.26 -5.77 7.21
N GLU A 50 2.80 -4.68 6.67
CA GLU A 50 3.85 -3.91 7.34
C GLU A 50 3.33 -3.19 8.59
N MET A 51 2.12 -2.64 8.53
CA MET A 51 1.45 -1.99 9.65
C MET A 51 1.18 -2.98 10.80
N MET A 52 0.67 -4.18 10.51
CA MET A 52 0.38 -5.20 11.52
C MET A 52 1.64 -5.85 12.08
N PHE A 53 2.65 -6.06 11.24
CA PHE A 53 3.86 -6.82 11.59
C PHE A 53 5.13 -6.06 11.17
N PRO A 54 5.42 -4.92 11.81
CA PRO A 54 6.61 -4.13 11.48
C PRO A 54 7.86 -4.98 11.68
N GLY A 55 8.74 -4.99 10.68
CA GLY A 55 10.01 -5.73 10.73
C GLY A 55 9.92 -7.24 10.50
N ALA A 56 8.72 -7.83 10.34
CA ALA A 56 8.59 -9.27 10.11
C ALA A 56 9.34 -9.77 8.86
N ILE A 57 9.51 -8.92 7.84
CA ILE A 57 10.12 -9.29 6.54
C ILE A 57 11.20 -8.30 6.08
N GLY A 58 11.79 -7.54 7.00
CA GLY A 58 12.82 -6.56 6.66
C GLY A 58 12.36 -5.56 5.59
N THR A 59 13.28 -4.87 4.93
CA THR A 59 13.05 -3.76 3.99
C THR A 59 12.34 -4.13 2.67
N ARG A 60 11.41 -5.09 2.68
CA ARG A 60 10.77 -5.66 1.48
C ARG A 60 9.63 -4.81 0.93
N SER A 61 9.09 -3.89 1.73
CA SER A 61 8.21 -2.82 1.25
C SER A 61 8.86 -1.98 0.14
N LYS A 62 10.20 -1.94 0.06
CA LYS A 62 10.95 -1.33 -1.05
C LYS A 62 10.73 -2.02 -2.40
N ARG A 63 10.23 -3.26 -2.43
CA ARG A 63 9.93 -4.01 -3.66
C ARG A 63 8.49 -3.82 -4.13
N VAL A 64 7.64 -3.21 -3.29
CA VAL A 64 6.24 -2.95 -3.61
C VAL A 64 6.17 -1.78 -4.58
N LYS A 65 5.37 -1.94 -5.63
CA LYS A 65 5.05 -0.89 -6.59
C LYS A 65 3.77 -0.19 -6.13
N TRP A 66 3.90 1.01 -5.59
CA TRP A 66 2.79 1.77 -4.99
C TRP A 66 1.84 2.38 -6.03
N ASN A 67 2.40 2.86 -7.14
CA ASN A 67 1.64 3.51 -8.22
C ASN A 67 1.91 2.84 -9.57
N THR A 68 1.32 1.66 -9.76
CA THR A 68 1.42 0.89 -11.00
C THR A 68 0.07 0.70 -11.67
N LYS A 69 0.07 0.55 -13.00
CA LYS A 69 -1.08 0.18 -13.83
C LYS A 69 -0.84 -1.10 -14.63
N LEU A 70 0.29 -1.78 -14.40
CA LEU A 70 0.74 -2.91 -15.19
C LEU A 70 0.46 -4.21 -14.44
N GLU A 71 -0.29 -5.12 -15.06
CA GLU A 71 -0.71 -6.37 -14.43
C GLU A 71 0.48 -7.21 -13.91
N HIS A 72 1.59 -7.24 -14.65
CA HIS A 72 2.79 -7.98 -14.22
C HIS A 72 3.42 -7.38 -12.94
N GLU A 73 3.25 -6.07 -12.69
CA GLU A 73 3.67 -5.44 -11.44
C GLU A 73 2.70 -5.76 -10.29
N PHE A 74 1.40 -5.92 -10.58
CA PHE A 74 0.42 -6.37 -9.59
C PHE A 74 0.76 -7.77 -9.09
N ILE A 75 1.13 -8.67 -10.01
CA ILE A 75 1.59 -10.02 -9.68
C ILE A 75 2.82 -9.95 -8.76
N ASN A 76 3.76 -9.05 -9.04
CA ASN A 76 4.93 -8.86 -8.17
C ASN A 76 4.53 -8.41 -6.76
N ASN A 77 3.60 -7.47 -6.63
CA ASN A 77 3.08 -7.04 -5.32
C ASN A 77 2.41 -8.20 -4.58
N PHE A 78 1.59 -9.02 -5.25
CA PHE A 78 0.99 -10.19 -4.62
C PHE A 78 2.00 -11.28 -4.23
N LYS A 79 3.11 -11.43 -4.95
CA LYS A 79 4.21 -12.31 -4.52
C LYS A 79 4.84 -11.83 -3.22
N VAL A 80 5.03 -10.52 -3.08
CA VAL A 80 5.47 -9.94 -1.81
C VAL A 80 4.46 -10.24 -0.70
N LEU A 81 3.15 -10.11 -0.95
CA LEU A 81 2.11 -10.50 0.01
C LEU A 81 2.16 -11.99 0.39
N GLN A 82 2.38 -12.89 -0.57
CA GLN A 82 2.53 -14.33 -0.29
C GLN A 82 3.75 -14.62 0.58
N GLU A 83 4.85 -13.90 0.39
CA GLU A 83 6.01 -14.00 1.27
C GLU A 83 5.67 -13.53 2.70
N TYR A 84 4.84 -12.50 2.86
CA TYR A 84 4.23 -12.14 4.16
C TYR A 84 3.49 -13.28 4.81
N PHE A 85 2.60 -13.92 4.05
CA PHE A 85 1.79 -15.01 4.57
C PHE A 85 2.66 -16.21 4.96
N LYS A 86 3.67 -16.52 4.15
CA LYS A 86 4.60 -17.62 4.45
C LYS A 86 5.42 -17.37 5.71
N ALA A 87 5.96 -16.16 5.91
CA ALA A 87 6.79 -15.87 7.09
C ALA A 87 5.98 -15.84 8.39
N LEU A 88 4.70 -15.46 8.31
CA LEU A 88 3.78 -15.38 9.45
C LEU A 88 2.93 -16.65 9.64
N SER A 89 3.18 -17.70 8.84
CA SER A 89 2.42 -18.95 8.84
C SER A 89 0.90 -18.76 8.67
N VAL A 90 0.51 -17.87 7.76
CA VAL A 90 -0.88 -17.66 7.35
C VAL A 90 -1.27 -18.75 6.34
N GLU A 91 -2.30 -19.53 6.64
CA GLU A 91 -2.74 -20.67 5.83
C GLU A 91 -3.60 -20.26 4.63
N LYS A 92 -4.07 -19.01 4.60
CA LYS A 92 -4.92 -18.51 3.51
C LYS A 92 -4.17 -18.48 2.19
N ILE A 93 -4.73 -19.16 1.19
CA ILE A 93 -4.25 -19.06 -0.19
C ILE A 93 -4.74 -17.75 -0.81
N VAL A 94 -3.80 -16.96 -1.35
CA VAL A 94 -4.09 -15.73 -2.10
C VAL A 94 -4.37 -16.09 -3.57
N PRO A 95 -5.59 -15.88 -4.10
CA PRO A 95 -5.93 -16.22 -5.49
C PRO A 95 -5.42 -15.16 -6.48
N VAL A 96 -4.10 -15.04 -6.61
CA VAL A 96 -3.42 -13.97 -7.36
C VAL A 96 -3.98 -13.78 -8.77
N GLU A 97 -4.11 -14.86 -9.55
CA GLU A 97 -4.60 -14.82 -10.94
C GLU A 97 -6.03 -14.26 -11.09
N LYS A 98 -6.84 -14.35 -10.03
CA LYS A 98 -8.20 -13.81 -10.02
C LYS A 98 -8.21 -12.35 -9.58
N LEU A 99 -7.40 -12.03 -8.56
CA LEU A 99 -7.33 -10.67 -7.99
C LEU A 99 -6.75 -9.67 -8.99
N VAL A 100 -5.63 -10.01 -9.64
CA VAL A 100 -4.93 -9.10 -10.58
C VAL A 100 -5.78 -8.70 -11.78
N LYS A 101 -6.81 -9.51 -12.13
CA LYS A 101 -7.77 -9.19 -13.19
C LYS A 101 -8.74 -8.06 -12.84
N GLY A 102 -8.70 -7.53 -11.61
CA GLY A 102 -9.56 -6.43 -11.19
C GLY A 102 -11.04 -6.78 -11.11
N LYS A 103 -11.38 -8.07 -10.96
CA LYS A 103 -12.79 -8.49 -10.83
C LYS A 103 -13.34 -8.11 -9.47
N PHE A 104 -14.49 -7.44 -9.44
CA PHE A 104 -15.13 -6.98 -8.20
C PHE A 104 -15.41 -8.13 -7.23
N GLN A 105 -16.00 -9.24 -7.69
CA GLN A 105 -16.38 -10.35 -6.82
C GLN A 105 -15.18 -10.97 -6.09
N ASP A 106 -14.12 -11.31 -6.85
CA ASP A 106 -12.91 -11.91 -6.28
C ASP A 106 -12.19 -10.95 -5.33
N ASN A 107 -12.08 -9.67 -5.70
CA ASN A 107 -11.44 -8.64 -4.86
C ASN A 107 -12.25 -8.35 -3.60
N PHE A 108 -13.57 -8.30 -3.70
CA PHE A 108 -14.47 -8.02 -2.58
C PHE A 108 -14.50 -9.18 -1.57
N GLU A 109 -14.51 -10.42 -2.05
CA GLU A 109 -14.40 -11.61 -1.18
C GLU A 109 -13.06 -11.62 -0.43
N PHE A 110 -11.96 -11.34 -1.14
CA PHE A 110 -10.64 -11.35 -0.53
C PHE A 110 -10.46 -10.23 0.51
N VAL A 111 -10.89 -9.00 0.20
CA VAL A 111 -10.77 -7.88 1.14
C VAL A 111 -11.65 -8.05 2.39
N GLN A 112 -12.83 -8.69 2.28
CA GLN A 112 -13.63 -9.01 3.45
C GLN A 112 -12.91 -9.99 4.38
N TRP A 113 -12.34 -11.06 3.83
CA TRP A 113 -11.51 -11.96 4.62
C TRP A 113 -10.31 -11.23 5.22
N PHE A 114 -9.65 -10.38 4.43
CA PHE A 114 -8.47 -9.63 4.86
C PHE A 114 -8.79 -8.66 6.00
N LYS A 115 -9.97 -8.03 6.00
CA LYS A 115 -10.42 -7.18 7.12
C LYS A 115 -10.56 -7.97 8.42
N LYS A 116 -11.17 -9.16 8.37
CA LYS A 116 -11.30 -10.03 9.55
C LYS A 116 -9.92 -10.49 10.03
N PHE A 117 -9.03 -10.81 9.10
CA PHE A 117 -7.62 -11.11 9.40
C PHE A 117 -6.92 -9.91 10.06
N PHE A 118 -7.15 -8.69 9.58
CA PHE A 118 -6.61 -7.48 10.16
C PHE A 118 -7.10 -7.27 11.60
N ASP A 119 -8.41 -7.33 11.82
CA ASP A 119 -9.00 -7.12 13.16
C ASP A 119 -8.55 -8.17 14.18
N ALA A 120 -8.27 -9.40 13.73
CA ALA A 120 -7.77 -10.46 14.60
C ALA A 120 -6.29 -10.27 14.99
N ASN A 121 -5.51 -9.52 14.20
CA ASN A 121 -4.05 -9.41 14.38
C ASN A 121 -3.59 -8.01 14.82
N TYR A 122 -4.39 -6.97 14.56
CA TYR A 122 -4.07 -5.59 14.94
C TYR A 122 -4.57 -5.30 16.36
N THR A 123 -3.81 -5.76 17.37
CA THR A 123 -4.17 -5.64 18.79
C THR A 123 -3.64 -4.37 19.45
N ASP A 124 -2.53 -3.85 18.95
CA ASP A 124 -1.84 -2.70 19.53
C ASP A 124 -1.82 -1.57 18.50
N ALA A 125 -2.56 -0.51 18.79
CA ALA A 125 -2.57 0.70 17.98
C ALA A 125 -1.20 1.41 18.13
N HIS A 126 -0.22 0.92 17.39
CA HIS A 126 1.07 1.58 17.25
C HIS A 126 0.95 2.74 16.26
N ASP A 127 1.62 3.86 16.55
CA ASP A 127 1.74 4.99 15.63
C ASP A 127 2.46 4.54 14.35
N TYR A 128 1.68 4.22 13.32
CA TYR A 128 2.16 3.89 11.99
C TYR A 128 1.84 5.04 11.05
N ASP A 129 2.87 5.65 10.45
CA ASP A 129 2.70 6.66 9.41
C ASP A 129 2.73 5.99 8.02
N PRO A 130 1.56 5.80 7.37
CA PRO A 130 1.48 5.14 6.09
C PRO A 130 2.10 5.96 4.95
N VAL A 131 2.20 7.29 5.08
CA VAL A 131 2.78 8.15 4.05
C VAL A 131 4.30 8.05 4.10
N ALA A 132 4.88 8.11 5.30
CA ALA A 132 6.31 7.94 5.50
C ALA A 132 6.77 6.53 5.08
N ALA A 133 5.99 5.48 5.37
CA ALA A 133 6.29 4.11 4.96
C ALA A 133 6.35 3.93 3.43
N ARG A 134 5.59 4.76 2.69
CA ARG A 134 5.60 4.80 1.21
C ARG A 134 6.60 5.80 0.62
N ASP A 135 7.44 6.45 1.43
CA ASP A 135 8.33 7.53 0.97
C ASP A 135 7.55 8.68 0.29
N GLY A 136 6.32 8.95 0.77
CA GLY A 136 5.43 9.95 0.19
C GLY A 136 4.72 9.54 -1.11
N GLN A 137 4.85 8.29 -1.57
CA GLN A 137 4.16 7.85 -2.77
C GLN A 137 2.64 7.71 -2.55
N PRO A 138 1.81 8.18 -3.51
CA PRO A 138 0.37 8.09 -3.40
C PRO A 138 -0.11 6.65 -3.59
N LEU A 139 -1.22 6.31 -2.93
CA LEU A 139 -1.88 5.01 -3.03
C LEU A 139 -3.35 5.15 -3.44
N GLY A 140 -3.78 4.32 -4.39
CA GLY A 140 -5.15 4.28 -4.91
C GLY A 140 -5.35 5.01 -6.23
N SER A 141 -6.39 4.62 -6.96
CA SER A 141 -6.69 5.11 -8.31
C SER A 141 -7.38 6.48 -8.34
N GLY A 142 -7.89 6.94 -7.20
CA GLY A 142 -8.57 8.22 -7.04
C GLY A 142 -7.64 9.42 -7.02
N GLY A 143 -6.33 9.21 -7.16
CA GLY A 143 -5.33 10.26 -7.12
C GLY A 143 -5.74 11.49 -7.92
N LYS A 144 -6.13 12.56 -7.20
CA LYS A 144 -5.45 13.82 -7.46
C LYS A 144 -3.97 13.45 -7.38
N ALA A 145 -3.32 13.38 -8.53
CA ALA A 145 -1.89 13.59 -8.57
C ALA A 145 -1.67 14.85 -7.71
N LEU A 146 -0.97 14.71 -6.59
CA LEU A 146 -0.23 15.85 -6.08
C LEU A 146 0.67 16.22 -7.26
N GLY A 147 0.25 17.23 -8.01
CA GLY A 147 1.02 17.73 -9.13
C GLY A 147 2.43 18.09 -8.64
N PRO A 148 3.43 18.11 -9.51
CA PRO A 148 4.73 18.64 -9.13
C PRO A 148 4.55 20.13 -8.84
N GLY A 149 4.41 20.52 -7.58
CA GLY A 149 4.14 21.91 -7.25
C GLY A 149 3.79 22.21 -5.80
N ALA A 150 4.81 22.24 -4.94
CA ALA A 150 4.88 23.21 -3.85
C ALA A 150 6.37 23.49 -3.55
N GLY A 151 6.93 24.42 -4.32
CA GLY A 151 8.16 25.09 -3.93
C GLY A 151 7.90 26.02 -2.74
N GLY A 152 8.86 26.06 -1.82
CA GLY A 152 8.91 26.99 -0.70
C GLY A 152 10.36 27.29 -0.36
N SER A 153 10.85 28.39 -0.92
CA SER A 153 12.18 28.97 -0.77
C SER A 153 12.67 29.13 0.68
N SER A 154 13.95 28.83 0.91
CA SER A 154 14.76 29.53 1.91
C SER A 154 16.19 29.76 1.38
N SER A 155 16.42 31.00 1.00
CA SER A 155 17.62 31.84 1.11
C SER A 155 19.01 31.18 1.16
N GLY A 156 19.86 31.56 0.20
CA GLY A 156 21.20 32.07 0.51
C GLY A 156 22.38 31.31 -0.08
N ALA A 157 22.85 31.75 -1.26
CA ALA A 157 24.25 32.14 -1.50
C ALA A 157 24.48 32.33 -3.01
N ARG A 158 24.47 33.61 -3.43
CA ARG A 158 24.96 34.04 -4.74
C ARG A 158 26.48 33.97 -4.70
N VAL A 159 27.07 32.95 -5.32
CA VAL A 159 28.52 32.94 -5.62
C VAL A 159 28.68 33.51 -7.02
N VAL A 160 29.28 34.70 -7.12
CA VAL A 160 29.62 35.37 -8.37
C VAL A 160 30.81 34.65 -9.04
N PRO A 161 30.77 34.31 -10.33
CA PRO A 161 31.97 33.93 -11.05
C PRO A 161 32.71 35.21 -11.51
N ALA A 162 33.99 35.30 -11.15
CA ALA A 162 34.88 36.39 -11.54
C ALA A 162 35.16 36.35 -13.05
N ALA A 163 34.99 37.50 -13.69
CA ALA A 163 35.23 37.74 -15.11
C ALA A 163 36.72 37.59 -15.47
N ARG A 164 37.02 36.97 -16.62
CA ARG A 164 38.30 37.10 -17.30
C ARG A 164 38.06 37.83 -18.63
N PRO A 165 38.80 38.92 -18.94
CA PRO A 165 38.59 39.69 -20.16
C PRO A 165 39.24 39.02 -21.38
N ALA A 166 38.58 39.14 -22.53
CA ALA A 166 39.08 38.76 -23.86
C ALA A 166 39.98 39.86 -24.46
N PRO A 167 40.91 39.53 -25.38
CA PRO A 167 41.87 40.48 -25.95
C PRO A 167 41.31 41.20 -27.19
N PRO A 168 41.77 42.43 -27.51
CA PRO A 168 41.57 43.01 -28.83
C PRO A 168 42.84 42.93 -29.70
N LYS A 169 42.60 43.13 -31.01
CA LYS A 169 43.47 43.05 -32.19
C LYS A 169 44.89 43.57 -32.07
#